data_AF-A0A3M8C7K9-F1
#
_entry.id   AF-A0A3M8C7K9-F1
#
_cell.length_a   1.000
_cell.length_b   1.000
_cell.length_c   1.000
_cell.angle_alpha   90.00
_cell.angle_beta   90.00
_cell.angle_gamma   90.00
#
_symmetry.space_group_name_H-M   'P 1'
#
loop_
_entity.id
_entity.type
_entity.pdbx_description
1 polymer ?
#
loop_
_entity_poly.entity_id
_entity_poly.type
_entity_poly.pdbx_seq_one_letter_code
_entity_poly.pdbx_strand_id
1 'polypeptide(L)'
;MIPTYQDGEMILKLYNQYESERMRAAKAWFAQELNGPARVNPAAFWEKFPRGSEGFTHFVTLYGFFEMVGVLHKNGLIHPDLLFDMWYINGFYDKMYPVIADWRSQGDIHIAENFELLAIAERDWIGKKKGAAYVPQVSYLTE
;
A
#
# COMPACT_ATOMS: atom_id res chain seq x y z
N MET A 1 -4.35 3.79 -22.99
CA MET A 1 -5.00 5.12 -23.02
C MET A 1 -3.90 6.16 -22.76
N ILE A 2 -4.09 7.39 -23.23
CA ILE A 2 -3.18 8.51 -22.91
C ILE A 2 -3.75 9.19 -21.66
N PRO A 3 -2.96 9.51 -20.62
CA PRO A 3 -3.45 10.22 -19.45
C PRO A 3 -4.10 11.57 -19.82
N THR A 4 -5.17 11.93 -19.12
CA THR A 4 -5.90 13.18 -19.31
C THR A 4 -5.60 14.21 -18.22
N TYR A 5 -6.03 15.45 -18.39
CA TYR A 5 -5.95 16.46 -17.34
C TYR A 5 -6.73 16.07 -16.08
N GLN A 6 -7.87 15.38 -16.23
CA GLN A 6 -8.66 14.90 -15.09
C GLN A 6 -7.89 13.85 -14.27
N ASP A 7 -7.13 12.98 -14.93
CA ASP A 7 -6.23 12.03 -14.27
C ASP A 7 -5.13 12.78 -13.49
N GLY A 8 -4.56 13.84 -14.09
CA GLY A 8 -3.61 14.73 -13.42
C GLY A 8 -4.18 15.41 -12.18
N GLU A 9 -5.41 15.93 -12.25
CA GLU A 9 -6.09 16.54 -11.10
C GLU A 9 -6.34 15.53 -9.98
N MET A 10 -6.71 14.29 -10.32
CA MET A 10 -6.88 13.22 -9.34
C MET A 10 -5.56 12.92 -8.62
N ILE A 11 -4.47 12.82 -9.38
CA ILE A 11 -3.13 12.61 -8.81
C ILE A 11 -2.73 13.74 -7.86
N LEU A 12 -2.96 15.01 -8.22
CA LEU A 12 -2.67 16.15 -7.34
C LEU A 12 -3.48 16.12 -6.04
N LYS A 13 -4.76 15.73 -6.09
CA LYS A 13 -5.59 15.57 -4.90
C LYS A 13 -5.07 14.48 -3.98
N LEU A 14 -4.71 13.32 -4.55
CA LEU A 14 -4.16 12.22 -3.77
C LEU A 14 -2.78 12.57 -3.21
N TYR A 15 -1.94 13.29 -3.96
CA TYR A 15 -0.64 13.78 -3.49
C TYR A 15 -0.79 14.73 -2.30
N ASN A 16 -1.75 15.67 -2.34
CA ASN A 16 -2.03 16.55 -1.20
C ASN A 16 -2.46 15.77 0.04
N GLN A 17 -3.28 14.73 -0.11
CA GLN A 17 -3.65 13.85 1.00
C GLN A 17 -2.45 13.03 1.50
N TYR A 18 -1.63 12.51 0.59
CA TYR A 18 -0.41 11.76 0.89
C TYR A 18 0.64 12.60 1.64
N GLU A 19 0.60 13.92 1.44
CA GLU A 19 1.44 14.90 2.11
C GLU A 19 0.77 15.60 3.31
N SER A 20 -0.42 15.17 3.72
CA SER A 20 -1.03 15.66 4.96
C SER A 20 -0.18 15.33 6.18
N GLU A 21 -0.26 16.14 7.25
CA GLU A 21 0.51 15.93 8.49
C GLU A 21 0.26 14.53 9.08
N ARG A 22 -1.00 14.10 9.09
CA ARG A 22 -1.40 12.75 9.53
C ARG A 22 -0.69 11.65 8.72
N MET A 23 -0.59 11.81 7.40
CA MET A 23 0.09 10.83 6.55
C MET A 23 1.61 10.90 6.71
N ARG A 24 2.19 12.10 6.86
CA ARG A 24 3.64 12.22 7.15
C ARG A 24 4.02 11.53 8.45
N ALA A 25 3.22 11.68 9.51
CA ALA A 25 3.43 10.97 10.76
C ALA A 25 3.33 9.44 10.58
N ALA A 26 2.32 8.96 9.85
CA ALA A 26 2.18 7.53 9.57
C ALA A 26 3.34 6.96 8.73
N LYS A 27 3.82 7.70 7.72
CA LYS A 27 5.00 7.34 6.92
C LYS A 27 6.29 7.30 7.76
N ALA A 28 6.47 8.28 8.65
CA ALA A 28 7.62 8.30 9.56
C ALA A 28 7.60 7.10 10.52
N TRP A 29 6.44 6.81 11.11
CA TRP A 29 6.23 5.62 11.93
C TRP A 29 6.51 4.33 11.15
N PHE A 30 5.98 4.19 9.94
CA PHE A 30 6.23 3.02 9.08
C PHE A 30 7.72 2.82 8.80
N ALA A 31 8.44 3.90 8.49
CA ALA A 31 9.87 3.84 8.23
C ALA A 31 10.67 3.35 9.44
N GLN A 32 10.25 3.74 10.65
CA GLN A 32 10.89 3.35 11.90
C GLN A 32 10.54 1.93 12.33
N GLU A 33 9.28 1.52 12.13
CA GLU A 33 8.73 0.32 12.77
C GLU A 33 8.57 -0.88 11.84
N LEU A 34 8.29 -0.65 10.55
CA LEU A 34 7.98 -1.73 9.60
C LEU A 34 8.94 -1.80 8.41
N ASN A 35 9.67 -0.74 8.10
CA ASN A 35 10.59 -0.71 6.95
C ASN A 35 12.02 -1.20 7.26
N GLY A 36 12.17 -2.02 8.30
CA GLY A 36 13.45 -2.67 8.63
C GLY A 36 13.83 -3.77 7.62
N PRO A 37 15.07 -4.28 7.71
CA PRO A 37 15.53 -5.39 6.88
C PRO A 37 14.85 -6.72 7.24
N ALA A 38 14.43 -6.88 8.49
CA ALA A 38 13.71 -8.06 8.96
C ALA A 38 12.22 -7.99 8.59
N ARG A 39 11.62 -9.16 8.34
CA ARG A 39 10.17 -9.30 8.15
C ARG A 39 9.47 -9.05 9.49
N VAL A 40 8.36 -8.32 9.46
CA VAL A 40 7.54 -8.05 10.65
C VAL A 40 6.97 -9.36 11.19
N ASN A 41 7.11 -9.59 12.50
CA ASN A 41 6.44 -10.67 13.19
C ASN A 41 5.05 -10.19 13.66
N PRO A 42 3.94 -10.79 13.19
CA PRO A 42 2.59 -10.33 13.52
C PRO A 42 2.25 -10.40 15.01
N ALA A 43 2.67 -11.44 15.73
CA ALA A 43 2.42 -11.55 17.17
C ALA A 43 3.11 -10.41 17.95
N ALA A 44 4.38 -10.14 17.63
CA ALA A 44 5.12 -9.02 18.22
C ALA A 44 4.53 -7.66 17.83
N PHE A 45 4.00 -7.54 16.61
CA PHE A 45 3.29 -6.35 16.16
C PHE A 45 2.05 -6.08 17.02
N TRP A 46 1.19 -7.08 17.24
CA TRP A 46 -0.04 -6.90 18.00
C TRP A 46 0.20 -6.64 19.49
N GLU A 47 1.28 -7.21 20.06
CA GLU A 47 1.72 -6.92 21.42
C GLU A 47 2.19 -5.47 21.56
N LYS A 48 3.02 -4.99 20.61
CA LYS A 48 3.57 -3.63 20.64
C LYS A 48 2.54 -2.56 20.25
N PHE A 49 1.66 -2.86 19.31
CA PHE A 49 0.69 -1.95 18.72
C PHE A 49 -0.73 -2.53 18.79
N PRO A 50 -1.29 -2.67 20.00
CA PRO A 50 -2.66 -3.17 20.16
C PRO A 50 -3.67 -2.23 19.49
N ARG A 51 -4.85 -2.75 19.17
CA ARG A 51 -5.93 -1.96 18.55
C ARG A 51 -6.25 -0.74 19.42
N GLY A 52 -6.32 0.44 18.78
CA GLY A 52 -6.53 1.72 19.46
C GLY A 52 -5.24 2.43 19.93
N SER A 53 -4.07 1.77 19.84
CA SER A 53 -2.78 2.44 20.05
C SER A 53 -2.46 3.44 18.95
N GLU A 54 -1.51 4.33 19.22
CA GLU A 54 -1.01 5.29 18.23
C GLU A 54 -0.34 4.58 17.04
N GLY A 55 0.48 3.55 17.31
CA GLY A 55 1.11 2.76 16.24
C GLY A 55 0.09 2.04 15.36
N PHE A 56 -0.96 1.46 15.97
CA PHE A 56 -2.06 0.89 15.20
C PHE A 56 -2.79 1.96 14.38
N THR A 57 -2.97 3.17 14.92
CA THR A 57 -3.57 4.31 14.20
C THR A 57 -2.73 4.72 12.98
N HIS A 58 -1.41 4.74 13.10
CA HIS A 58 -0.52 4.98 11.96
C HIS A 58 -0.60 3.86 10.91
N PHE A 59 -0.59 2.60 11.36
CA PHE A 59 -0.77 1.44 10.50
C PHE A 59 -2.05 1.56 9.65
N VAL A 60 -3.21 1.75 10.30
CA VAL A 60 -4.49 1.85 9.59
C VAL A 60 -4.62 3.11 8.74
N THR A 61 -3.87 4.17 9.05
CA THR A 61 -3.84 5.39 8.24
C THR A 61 -3.17 5.15 6.88
N LEU A 62 -1.99 4.51 6.87
CA LEU A 62 -1.29 4.16 5.62
C LEU A 62 -2.06 3.11 4.83
N TYR A 63 -2.47 2.05 5.53
CA TYR A 63 -3.31 0.99 5.00
C TYR A 63 -4.56 1.57 4.30
N GLY A 64 -5.35 2.39 5.02
CA GLY A 64 -6.61 2.92 4.50
C GLY A 64 -6.44 3.87 3.32
N PHE A 65 -5.31 4.58 3.23
CA PHE A 65 -4.99 5.40 2.06
C PHE A 65 -4.81 4.53 0.82
N PHE A 66 -3.97 3.51 0.87
CA PHE A 66 -3.75 2.64 -0.28
C PHE A 66 -4.95 1.76 -0.60
N GLU A 67 -5.74 1.36 0.39
CA GLU A 67 -7.02 0.69 0.19
C GLU A 67 -7.96 1.55 -0.67
N MET A 68 -8.11 2.83 -0.33
CA MET A 68 -8.91 3.79 -1.08
C MET A 68 -8.35 4.02 -2.50
N VAL A 69 -7.03 4.17 -2.66
CA VAL A 69 -6.40 4.29 -3.99
C VAL A 69 -6.65 3.02 -4.83
N GLY A 70 -6.60 1.84 -4.21
CA GLY A 70 -6.93 0.57 -4.86
C GLY A 70 -8.36 0.53 -5.38
N VAL A 71 -9.32 1.03 -4.61
CA VAL A 71 -10.72 1.17 -5.05
C VAL A 71 -10.82 2.10 -6.27
N LEU A 72 -10.15 3.25 -6.26
CA LEU A 72 -10.18 4.18 -7.38
C LEU A 72 -9.54 3.56 -8.64
N HIS A 73 -8.40 2.89 -8.48
CA HIS A 73 -7.70 2.22 -9.57
C HIS A 73 -8.54 1.09 -10.19
N LYS A 74 -9.09 0.17 -9.38
CA LYS A 74 -9.87 -0.97 -9.91
C LYS A 74 -11.14 -0.56 -10.64
N ASN A 75 -11.65 0.64 -10.36
CA ASN A 75 -12.80 1.23 -11.05
C ASN A 75 -12.41 2.14 -12.23
N GLY A 76 -11.13 2.21 -12.60
CA GLY A 76 -10.65 3.00 -13.73
C GLY A 76 -10.70 4.51 -13.53
N LEU A 77 -10.72 4.99 -12.27
CA LEU A 77 -10.82 6.41 -11.93
C LEU A 77 -9.45 7.10 -11.77
N ILE A 78 -8.35 6.35 -11.88
CA ILE A 78 -6.98 6.85 -11.89
C ILE A 78 -6.21 6.15 -12.99
N HIS A 79 -5.53 6.92 -13.84
CA HIS A 79 -4.67 6.36 -14.88
C HIS A 79 -3.44 5.64 -14.29
N PRO A 80 -3.22 4.34 -14.61
CA PRO A 80 -2.12 3.55 -14.05
C PRO A 80 -0.72 4.12 -14.30
N ASP A 81 -0.48 4.68 -15.50
CA ASP A 81 0.83 5.26 -15.84
C ASP A 81 1.18 6.45 -14.93
N LEU A 82 0.22 7.29 -14.53
CA LEU A 82 0.52 8.39 -13.60
C LEU A 82 0.71 7.87 -12.17
N LEU A 83 -0.07 6.87 -11.77
CA LEU A 83 -0.05 6.31 -10.43
C LEU A 83 1.25 5.57 -10.14
N PHE A 84 1.61 4.61 -11.00
CA PHE A 84 2.72 3.68 -10.78
C PHE A 84 4.09 4.22 -11.24
N ASP A 85 4.16 5.31 -12.00
CA ASP A 85 5.42 6.05 -12.17
C ASP A 85 5.73 6.95 -10.97
N MET A 86 4.71 7.39 -10.22
CA MET A 86 4.91 8.31 -9.09
C MET A 86 5.12 7.59 -7.75
N TRP A 87 4.41 6.49 -7.50
CA TRP A 87 4.44 5.79 -6.22
C TRP A 87 4.92 4.36 -6.33
N TYR A 88 5.61 3.91 -5.26
CA TYR A 88 6.04 2.53 -5.09
C TYR A 88 5.14 1.81 -4.08
N ILE A 89 4.04 1.23 -4.56
CA ILE A 89 2.98 0.61 -3.74
C ILE A 89 3.50 -0.64 -3.02
N ASN A 90 4.25 -1.48 -3.73
CA ASN A 90 4.84 -2.70 -3.20
C ASN A 90 5.83 -2.44 -2.06
N GLY A 91 6.45 -1.25 -2.01
CA GLY A 91 7.30 -0.84 -0.90
C GLY A 91 6.57 -0.76 0.44
N PHE A 92 5.25 -0.56 0.42
CA PHE A 92 4.40 -0.56 1.62
C PHE A 92 3.71 -1.90 1.81
N TYR A 93 3.03 -2.41 0.78
CA TYR A 93 2.19 -3.59 0.91
C TYR A 93 2.99 -4.81 1.38
N ASP A 94 4.17 -5.07 0.80
CA ASP A 94 4.99 -6.21 1.16
C ASP A 94 5.43 -6.20 2.64
N LYS A 95 5.75 -5.02 3.17
CA LYS A 95 6.14 -4.85 4.58
C LYS A 95 4.96 -4.99 5.54
N MET A 96 3.77 -4.55 5.13
CA MET A 96 2.55 -4.64 5.94
C MET A 96 1.87 -6.01 5.85
N TYR A 97 2.13 -6.77 4.78
CA TYR A 97 1.47 -8.03 4.48
C TYR A 97 1.46 -9.05 5.63
N PRO A 98 2.56 -9.29 6.38
CA PRO A 98 2.52 -10.28 7.47
C PRO A 98 1.45 -9.97 8.51
N VAL A 99 1.30 -8.69 8.87
CA VAL A 99 0.30 -8.22 9.84
C VAL A 99 -1.11 -8.31 9.23
N ILE A 100 -1.26 -7.95 7.96
CA ILE A 100 -2.53 -8.04 7.23
C ILE A 100 -3.00 -9.51 7.12
N ALA A 101 -2.09 -10.42 6.77
CA ALA A 101 -2.38 -11.85 6.64
C ALA A 101 -2.80 -12.46 7.98
N ASP A 102 -2.09 -12.12 9.06
CA ASP A 102 -2.49 -12.52 10.42
C ASP A 102 -3.87 -11.95 10.79
N TRP A 103 -4.12 -10.67 10.48
CA TRP A 103 -5.42 -10.04 10.73
C TRP A 103 -6.55 -10.75 9.97
N ARG A 104 -6.35 -11.11 8.71
CA ARG A 104 -7.32 -11.88 7.91
C ARG A 104 -7.65 -13.23 8.54
N SER A 105 -6.64 -13.90 9.08
CA SER A 105 -6.82 -15.21 9.74
C SER A 105 -7.76 -15.16 10.96
N GLN A 106 -7.98 -13.96 11.52
CA GLN A 106 -8.87 -13.74 12.67
C GLN A 106 -10.35 -13.56 12.29
N GLY A 107 -10.72 -13.53 11.00
CA GLY A 107 -12.11 -13.73 10.58
C GLY A 107 -12.60 -12.96 9.35
N ASP A 108 -11.95 -11.87 8.96
CA ASP A 108 -12.35 -11.11 7.76
C ASP A 108 -11.26 -11.20 6.69
N ILE A 109 -11.53 -12.00 5.66
CA ILE A 109 -10.62 -12.22 4.53
C ILE A 109 -10.44 -10.97 3.66
N HIS A 110 -11.35 -10.00 3.73
CA HIS A 110 -11.37 -8.81 2.88
C HIS A 110 -10.49 -7.67 3.40
N ILE A 111 -9.85 -7.84 4.56
CA ILE A 111 -8.92 -6.84 5.11
C ILE A 111 -7.83 -6.56 4.07
N ALA A 112 -7.70 -5.31 3.64
CA ALA A 112 -6.72 -4.89 2.65
C ALA A 112 -6.80 -5.52 1.25
N GLU A 113 -7.98 -6.01 0.85
CA GLU A 113 -8.17 -6.57 -0.48
C GLU A 113 -7.81 -5.58 -1.59
N ASN A 114 -8.15 -4.28 -1.46
CA ASN A 114 -7.94 -3.34 -2.56
C ASN A 114 -6.52 -2.83 -2.60
N PHE A 115 -5.86 -2.73 -1.43
CA PHE A 115 -4.44 -2.48 -1.36
C PHE A 115 -3.64 -3.65 -1.98
N GLU A 116 -4.02 -4.90 -1.73
CA GLU A 116 -3.40 -6.07 -2.36
C GLU A 116 -3.55 -6.03 -3.88
N LEU A 117 -4.78 -5.82 -4.37
CA LEU A 117 -5.06 -5.70 -5.79
C LEU A 117 -4.27 -4.56 -6.43
N LEU A 118 -4.10 -3.44 -5.72
CA LEU A 118 -3.27 -2.32 -6.19
C LEU A 118 -1.78 -2.70 -6.28
N ALA A 119 -1.26 -3.43 -5.29
CA ALA A 119 0.13 -3.88 -5.29
C ALA A 119 0.41 -4.91 -6.40
N ILE A 120 -0.53 -5.82 -6.67
CA ILE A 120 -0.48 -6.73 -7.82
C ILE A 120 -0.51 -5.94 -9.14
N ALA A 121 -1.42 -4.98 -9.26
CA ALA A 121 -1.54 -4.16 -10.46
C ALA A 121 -0.27 -3.35 -10.75
N GLU A 122 0.44 -2.85 -9.73
CA GLU A 122 1.74 -2.20 -9.91
C GLU A 122 2.77 -3.17 -10.51
N ARG A 123 2.85 -4.41 -10.01
CA ARG A 123 3.80 -5.42 -10.54
C ARG A 123 3.51 -5.73 -12.00
N ASP A 124 2.25 -5.96 -12.34
CA ASP A 124 1.82 -6.26 -13.71
C ASP A 124 2.13 -5.09 -14.63
N TRP A 125 1.87 -3.87 -14.16
CA TRP A 125 2.21 -2.65 -14.87
C TRP A 125 3.72 -2.50 -15.10
N ILE A 126 4.56 -2.74 -14.08
CA ILE A 126 6.03 -2.73 -14.21
C ILE A 126 6.47 -3.77 -15.24
N GLY A 127 5.96 -5.00 -15.16
CA GLY A 127 6.30 -6.07 -16.08
C GLY A 127 5.96 -5.71 -17.53
N LYS A 128 4.81 -5.07 -17.75
CA LYS A 128 4.36 -4.62 -19.07
C LYS A 128 5.11 -3.40 -19.61
N LYS A 129 5.42 -2.43 -18.76
CA LYS A 129 5.93 -1.10 -19.17
C LYS A 129 7.45 -0.97 -19.08
N LYS A 130 8.05 -1.59 -18.07
CA LYS A 130 9.48 -1.51 -17.77
C LYS A 130 10.19 -2.82 -18.10
N GLY A 131 9.47 -3.94 -18.08
CA GLY A 131 9.95 -5.27 -18.44
C GLY A 131 10.10 -6.20 -17.23
N ALA A 132 10.10 -7.51 -17.48
CA ALA A 132 10.09 -8.54 -16.43
C ALA A 132 11.27 -8.44 -15.45
N ALA A 133 12.43 -7.97 -15.89
CA ALA A 133 13.62 -7.80 -15.05
C ALA A 133 13.46 -6.74 -13.94
N TYR A 134 12.46 -5.85 -14.06
CA TYR A 134 12.19 -4.79 -13.09
C TYR A 134 11.05 -5.13 -12.12
N VAL A 135 10.35 -6.25 -12.32
CA VAL A 135 9.24 -6.65 -11.44
C VAL A 135 9.82 -6.97 -10.06
N PRO A 136 9.38 -6.29 -8.98
CA PRO A 136 9.93 -6.53 -7.65
C PRO A 136 9.63 -7.97 -7.20
N GLN A 137 10.51 -8.55 -6.39
CA GLN A 137 10.18 -9.79 -5.68
C GLN A 137 9.41 -9.43 -4.40
N VAL A 138 8.32 -10.13 -4.11
CA VAL A 138 7.45 -9.83 -2.96
C VAL A 138 7.09 -11.11 -2.23
N SER A 139 6.89 -11.01 -0.92
CA SER A 139 6.65 -12.12 -0.01
C SER A 139 5.19 -12.60 0.03
N TYR A 140 4.27 -11.84 -0.54
CA TYR A 140 2.82 -12.14 -0.50
C TYR A 140 2.30 -12.93 -1.70
N LEU A 141 3.17 -13.23 -2.67
CA LEU A 141 2.88 -14.06 -3.84
C LEU A 141 3.71 -15.35 -3.90
N THR A 142 4.55 -15.60 -2.89
CA THR A 142 5.30 -16.85 -2.75
C THR A 142 4.46 -17.83 -1.94
N GLU A 143 4.07 -18.95 -2.58
CA GLU A 143 3.41 -20.11 -1.97
C GLU A 143 4.25 -20.74 -0.83
#